data_AF-A0A349B3B1-F1
#
_entry.id   AF-A0A349B3B1-F1
#
_cell.length_a   1.000
_cell.length_b   1.000
_cell.length_c   1.000
_cell.angle_alpha   90.00
_cell.angle_beta   90.00
_cell.angle_gamma   90.00
#
_symmetry.space_group_name_H-M   'P 1'
#
loop_
_entity.id
_entity.type
_entity.pdbx_description
1 polymer ?
#
loop_
_entity_poly.entity_id
_entity_poly.type
_entity_poly.pdbx_seq_one_letter_code
_entity_poly.pdbx_strand_id
1 'polypeptide(L)'
;MAALDQIDRWDVPTVAAGVIGPDGLLTGRGPTDRTFPLASVSKVLAAIAVHVAVEEGTVGLDDDVTGAGGPEGATVRHLLAHASGLPPDGDRTPLGPPERKRIYSNVGFEVLGDHVAGRTGLAMDDYVRAALVEPLGLGA
;
A
#
# COMPACT_ATOMS: atom_id res chain seq x y z
N MET A 1 -15.62 30.82 2.32
CA MET A 1 -15.89 29.39 2.09
C MET A 1 -14.81 28.60 2.78
N ALA A 2 -15.17 27.63 3.63
CA ALA A 2 -14.20 26.69 4.14
C ALA A 2 -13.71 25.80 2.98
N ALA A 3 -12.46 25.34 3.03
CA ALA A 3 -11.88 24.57 1.93
C ALA A 3 -12.70 23.31 1.57
N LEU A 4 -13.25 22.63 2.58
CA LEU A 4 -14.06 21.43 2.38
C LEU A 4 -15.47 21.67 1.83
N ASP A 5 -16.00 22.90 1.88
CA ASP A 5 -17.32 23.22 1.26
C ASP A 5 -17.31 23.00 -0.26
N GLN A 6 -16.13 22.91 -0.87
CA GLN A 6 -15.99 22.71 -2.31
C GLN A 6 -16.43 21.32 -2.76
N ILE A 7 -16.39 20.31 -1.88
CA ILE A 7 -16.70 18.92 -2.26
C ILE A 7 -18.19 18.69 -2.48
N ASP A 8 -19.08 19.50 -1.90
CA ASP A 8 -20.53 19.37 -2.10
C ASP A 8 -20.96 19.66 -3.54
N ARG A 9 -20.09 20.29 -4.32
CA ARG A 9 -20.33 20.65 -5.72
C ARG A 9 -19.82 19.59 -6.69
N TRP A 10 -19.18 18.54 -6.20
CA TRP A 10 -18.67 17.47 -7.05
C TRP A 10 -19.82 16.60 -7.55
N ASP A 11 -19.80 16.28 -8.84
CA ASP A 11 -20.80 15.43 -9.48
C ASP A 11 -20.51 13.95 -9.19
N VAL A 12 -20.66 13.57 -7.91
CA VAL A 12 -20.44 12.20 -7.43
C VAL A 12 -21.54 11.80 -6.44
N PRO A 13 -21.95 10.51 -6.38
CA PRO A 13 -23.04 10.08 -5.51
C PRO A 13 -22.74 10.25 -4.00
N THR A 14 -21.48 10.14 -3.59
CA THR A 14 -21.07 10.31 -2.19
C THR A 14 -19.60 10.74 -2.14
N VAL A 15 -19.30 11.75 -1.33
CA VAL A 15 -17.94 12.22 -1.06
C VAL A 15 -17.77 12.50 0.43
N ALA A 16 -16.60 12.16 0.96
CA ALA A 16 -16.19 12.53 2.30
C ALA A 16 -14.72 13.01 2.26
N ALA A 17 -14.39 13.99 3.10
CA ALA A 17 -13.03 14.49 3.24
C ALA A 17 -12.77 14.96 4.69
N GLY A 18 -11.51 14.88 5.11
CA GLY A 18 -11.07 15.32 6.43
C GLY A 18 -9.72 16.03 6.36
N VAL A 19 -9.50 16.99 7.26
CA VAL A 19 -8.21 17.64 7.49
C VAL A 19 -7.72 17.19 8.85
N ILE A 20 -6.52 16.61 8.89
CA ILE A 20 -5.92 16.03 10.10
C ILE A 20 -4.67 16.86 10.45
N GLY A 21 -4.56 17.26 11.71
CA GLY A 21 -3.39 17.89 12.31
C GLY A 21 -2.69 16.96 13.30
N PRO A 22 -1.65 17.44 14.00
CA PRO A 22 -0.92 16.62 14.98
C PRO A 22 -1.81 16.13 16.14
N ASP A 23 -2.85 16.88 16.49
CA ASP A 23 -3.78 16.56 17.59
C ASP A 23 -5.05 15.83 17.12
N GLY A 24 -5.13 15.44 15.84
CA GLY A 24 -6.26 14.69 15.27
C GLY A 24 -7.07 15.45 14.23
N LEU A 25 -8.34 15.07 14.06
CA LEU A 25 -9.24 15.61 13.05
C LEU A 25 -9.58 17.09 13.35
N LEU A 26 -9.17 17.99 12.46
CA LEU A 26 -9.45 19.42 12.57
C LEU A 26 -10.83 19.77 12.01
N THR A 27 -11.20 19.16 10.88
CA THR A 27 -12.52 19.32 10.25
C THR A 27 -12.81 18.16 9.31
N GLY A 28 -14.08 17.76 9.22
CA GLY A 28 -14.58 16.76 8.28
C GLY A 28 -15.79 17.27 7.52
N ARG A 29 -16.05 16.70 6.33
CA ARG A 29 -17.21 17.01 5.49
C ARG A 29 -17.68 15.74 4.79
N GLY A 30 -18.99 15.51 4.73
CA GLY A 30 -19.58 14.26 4.22
C GLY A 30 -19.62 13.14 5.28
N PRO A 31 -20.06 11.92 4.90
CA PRO A 31 -20.18 10.78 5.82
C PRO A 31 -18.80 10.16 6.11
N THR A 32 -18.08 10.75 7.07
CA THR A 32 -16.70 10.38 7.42
C THR A 32 -16.57 9.04 8.17
N ASP A 33 -17.69 8.47 8.60
CA ASP A 33 -17.83 7.14 9.24
C ASP A 33 -18.18 6.03 8.23
N ARG A 34 -18.45 6.38 6.97
CA ARG A 34 -18.81 5.41 5.93
C ARG A 34 -17.58 4.70 5.37
N THR A 35 -17.68 3.39 5.17
CA THR A 35 -16.67 2.59 4.45
C THR A 35 -16.70 2.89 2.95
N PHE A 36 -15.51 3.11 2.37
CA PHE A 36 -15.30 3.28 0.93
C PHE A 36 -14.31 2.22 0.40
N PRO A 37 -14.48 1.71 -0.83
CA PRO A 37 -13.45 0.92 -1.48
C PRO A 37 -12.22 1.78 -1.77
N LEU A 38 -11.08 1.46 -1.16
CA LEU A 38 -9.88 2.28 -1.22
C LEU A 38 -9.12 2.20 -2.55
N ALA A 39 -9.36 1.16 -3.34
CA ALA A 39 -8.55 0.83 -4.52
C ALA A 39 -7.05 0.95 -4.17
N SER A 40 -6.27 1.64 -4.99
CA SER A 40 -4.83 1.80 -4.81
C SER A 40 -4.37 2.65 -3.62
N VAL A 41 -5.28 3.31 -2.88
CA VAL A 41 -4.92 3.92 -1.59
C VAL A 41 -4.46 2.84 -0.60
N SER A 42 -4.91 1.59 -0.77
CA SER A 42 -4.45 0.43 -0.01
C SER A 42 -2.93 0.22 -0.03
N LYS A 43 -2.24 0.63 -1.11
CA LYS A 43 -0.78 0.49 -1.23
C LYS A 43 -0.02 1.26 -0.17
N VAL A 44 -0.56 2.39 0.29
CA VAL A 44 0.05 3.16 1.37
C VAL A 44 0.03 2.34 2.67
N LEU A 45 -1.10 1.69 2.97
CA LEU A 45 -1.23 0.83 4.15
C LEU A 45 -0.29 -0.38 4.07
N ALA A 46 -0.25 -1.04 2.91
CA ALA A 46 0.63 -2.16 2.64
C ALA A 46 2.12 -1.78 2.76
N ALA A 47 2.51 -0.62 2.21
CA ALA A 47 3.89 -0.13 2.30
C ALA A 47 4.30 0.19 3.74
N ILE A 48 3.42 0.82 4.53
CA ILE A 48 3.68 1.07 5.96
C ILE A 48 3.86 -0.25 6.70
N ALA A 49 2.99 -1.24 6.48
CA ALA A 49 3.13 -2.55 7.10
C ALA A 49 4.46 -3.22 6.71
N VAL A 50 4.87 -3.19 5.45
CA VAL A 50 6.19 -3.69 5.04
C VAL A 50 7.33 -2.95 5.75
N HIS A 51 7.22 -1.63 5.96
CA HIS A 51 8.20 -0.90 6.74
C HIS A 51 8.24 -1.31 8.22
N VAL A 52 7.10 -1.67 8.83
CA VAL A 52 7.08 -2.30 10.16
C VAL A 52 7.83 -3.64 10.13
N ALA A 53 7.59 -4.49 9.12
CA ALA A 53 8.32 -5.75 8.94
C ALA A 53 9.84 -5.56 8.78
N VAL A 54 10.24 -4.42 8.20
CA VAL A 54 11.64 -4.01 8.08
C VAL A 54 12.21 -3.60 9.43
N GLU A 55 11.48 -2.82 10.22
CA GLU A 55 11.91 -2.44 11.57
C GLU A 55 11.99 -3.65 12.52
N GLU A 56 11.10 -4.64 12.35
CA GLU A 56 11.13 -5.92 13.06
C GLU A 56 12.30 -6.83 12.64
N GLY A 57 12.91 -6.57 11.48
CA GLY A 57 13.99 -7.40 10.91
C GLY A 57 13.50 -8.68 10.22
N THR A 58 12.18 -8.86 10.06
CA THR A 58 11.58 -10.02 9.38
C THR A 58 11.79 -9.95 7.87
N VAL A 59 11.75 -8.74 7.31
CA VAL A 59 11.97 -8.40 5.90
C VAL A 59 13.11 -7.39 5.79
N GLY A 60 13.98 -7.52 4.80
CA GLY A 60 14.97 -6.51 4.43
C GLY A 60 14.55 -5.73 3.18
N LEU A 61 14.87 -4.43 3.10
CA LEU A 61 14.62 -3.65 1.88
C LEU A 61 15.41 -4.16 0.67
N ASP A 62 16.55 -4.79 0.92
CA ASP A 62 17.43 -5.33 -0.12
C ASP A 62 17.26 -6.86 -0.24
N ASP A 63 16.22 -7.44 0.38
CA ASP A 63 15.85 -8.84 0.19
C ASP A 63 15.56 -9.11 -1.29
N ASP A 64 16.12 -10.20 -1.79
CA ASP A 64 15.77 -10.77 -3.09
C ASP A 64 14.32 -11.27 -3.08
N VAL A 65 13.59 -10.99 -4.16
CA VAL A 65 12.16 -11.32 -4.29
C VAL A 65 11.88 -12.43 -5.31
N THR A 66 12.92 -13.10 -5.84
CA THR A 66 12.73 -14.16 -6.85
C THR A 66 11.96 -15.35 -6.28
N GLY A 67 12.16 -15.67 -5.00
CA GLY A 67 11.40 -16.70 -4.28
C GLY A 67 9.89 -16.41 -4.16
N ALA A 68 9.51 -15.13 -4.27
CA ALA A 68 8.12 -14.68 -4.30
C ALA A 68 7.59 -14.50 -5.74
N GLY A 69 8.32 -14.96 -6.76
CA GLY A 69 7.96 -14.78 -8.17
C GLY A 69 8.24 -13.38 -8.71
N GLY A 70 9.14 -12.63 -8.06
CA GLY A 70 9.66 -11.38 -8.59
C GLY A 70 10.76 -11.57 -9.64
N PRO A 71 11.12 -10.52 -10.39
CA PRO A 71 12.19 -10.56 -11.39
C PRO A 71 13.57 -10.79 -10.75
N GLU A 72 14.49 -11.43 -11.47
CA GLU A 72 15.88 -11.54 -11.05
C GLU A 72 16.52 -10.16 -10.84
N GLY A 73 17.23 -10.00 -9.71
CA GLY A 73 17.86 -8.74 -9.31
C GLY A 73 16.90 -7.68 -8.75
N ALA A 74 15.58 -7.95 -8.71
CA ALA A 74 14.64 -7.10 -8.00
C ALA A 74 14.72 -7.35 -6.49
N THR A 75 14.37 -6.32 -5.71
CA THR A 75 14.32 -6.40 -4.25
C THR A 75 13.01 -5.84 -3.73
N VAL A 76 12.75 -6.00 -2.44
CA VAL A 76 11.60 -5.36 -1.75
C VAL A 76 11.56 -3.85 -2.01
N ARG A 77 12.70 -3.16 -1.95
CA ARG A 77 12.83 -1.73 -2.29
C ARG A 77 12.37 -1.43 -3.71
N HIS A 78 12.71 -2.29 -4.68
CA HIS A 78 12.28 -2.14 -6.06
C HIS A 78 10.77 -2.30 -6.21
N LEU A 79 10.14 -3.22 -5.48
CA LEU A 79 8.68 -3.38 -5.49
C LEU A 79 7.99 -2.14 -4.92
N LEU A 80 8.41 -1.68 -3.74
CA LEU A 80 7.88 -0.48 -3.08
C LEU A 80 8.03 0.78 -3.94
N ALA A 81 9.16 0.91 -4.66
CA ALA A 81 9.46 2.07 -5.49
C ALA A 81 8.94 1.99 -6.93
N HIS A 82 8.19 0.93 -7.26
CA HIS A 82 7.70 0.66 -8.62
C HIS A 82 8.83 0.62 -9.66
N ALA A 83 9.95 -0.02 -9.32
CA ALA A 83 11.18 -0.06 -10.10
C ALA A 83 11.67 -1.50 -10.39
N SER A 84 10.85 -2.52 -10.18
CA SER A 84 11.23 -3.92 -10.42
C SER A 84 11.21 -4.33 -11.90
N GLY A 85 10.54 -3.55 -12.76
CA GLY A 85 10.29 -3.93 -14.15
C GLY A 85 9.01 -4.75 -14.36
N LEU A 86 8.26 -5.06 -13.30
CA LEU A 86 6.96 -5.75 -13.40
C LEU A 86 5.91 -4.88 -14.11
N PRO A 87 4.95 -5.50 -14.82
CA PRO A 87 3.89 -4.79 -15.52
C PRO A 87 2.89 -4.18 -14.54
N PRO A 88 2.04 -3.24 -14.99
CA PRO A 88 0.97 -2.70 -14.16
C PRO A 88 0.03 -3.77 -13.60
N ASP A 89 -0.38 -4.71 -14.44
CA ASP A 89 -1.38 -5.75 -14.20
C ASP A 89 -1.08 -6.97 -15.08
N GLY A 90 -1.75 -8.09 -14.81
CA GLY A 90 -1.67 -9.30 -15.63
C GLY A 90 -0.69 -10.31 -15.07
N ASP A 91 0.07 -10.97 -15.94
CA ASP A 91 1.07 -11.95 -15.50
C ASP A 91 2.34 -11.28 -14.94
N ARG A 92 3.18 -12.07 -14.26
CA ARG A 92 4.41 -11.59 -13.61
C ARG A 92 5.61 -11.46 -14.57
N THR A 93 5.41 -11.48 -15.89
CA THR A 93 6.51 -11.38 -16.85
C THR A 93 7.11 -9.97 -16.82
N PRO A 94 8.40 -9.80 -16.52
CA PRO A 94 9.01 -8.47 -16.46
C PRO A 94 9.04 -7.80 -17.84
N LEU A 95 8.69 -6.52 -17.89
CA LEU A 95 8.78 -5.68 -19.10
C LEU A 95 10.21 -5.17 -19.38
N GLY A 96 11.10 -5.34 -18.42
CA GLY A 96 12.51 -4.94 -18.48
C GLY A 96 13.22 -5.24 -17.18
N PRO A 97 14.54 -5.00 -17.11
CA PRO A 97 15.29 -5.21 -15.89
C PRO A 97 14.89 -4.20 -14.79
N PRO A 98 15.14 -4.53 -13.50
CA PRO A 98 14.99 -3.59 -12.40
C PRO A 98 15.73 -2.27 -12.66
N GLU A 99 15.24 -1.19 -12.06
CA GLU A 99 15.79 0.17 -12.11
C GLU A 99 15.80 0.85 -13.49
N ARG A 100 15.42 0.14 -14.55
CA ARG A 100 15.41 0.69 -15.92
C ARG A 100 14.30 1.71 -16.15
N LYS A 101 13.14 1.49 -15.53
CA LYS A 101 11.96 2.36 -15.64
C LYS A 101 11.12 2.27 -14.38
N ARG A 102 10.51 3.38 -13.98
CA ARG A 102 9.44 3.37 -12.98
C ARG A 102 8.12 2.98 -13.65
N ILE A 103 7.56 1.84 -13.25
CA ILE A 103 6.30 1.29 -13.75
C ILE A 103 5.39 1.06 -12.54
N TYR A 104 4.34 1.87 -12.42
CA TYR A 104 3.32 1.65 -11.41
C TYR A 104 2.71 0.26 -11.59
N SER A 105 2.76 -0.56 -10.53
CA SER A 105 2.52 -2.00 -10.63
C SER A 105 1.70 -2.53 -9.46
N ASN A 106 0.52 -3.09 -9.76
CA ASN A 106 -0.26 -3.90 -8.85
C ASN A 106 0.42 -5.25 -8.63
N VAL A 107 0.92 -5.86 -9.71
CA VAL A 107 1.69 -7.12 -9.67
C VAL A 107 2.88 -7.02 -8.71
N GLY A 108 3.57 -5.88 -8.67
CA GLY A 108 4.67 -5.64 -7.74
C GLY A 108 4.24 -5.68 -6.26
N PHE A 109 3.01 -5.23 -5.95
CA PHE A 109 2.45 -5.33 -4.61
C PHE A 109 1.95 -6.74 -4.28
N GLU A 110 1.53 -7.53 -5.28
CA GLU A 110 1.21 -8.95 -5.09
C GLU A 110 2.47 -9.76 -4.75
N VAL A 111 3.56 -9.57 -5.50
CA VAL A 111 4.87 -10.17 -5.19
C VAL A 111 5.35 -9.74 -3.80
N LEU A 112 5.12 -8.47 -3.44
CA LEU A 112 5.48 -7.97 -2.11
C LEU A 112 4.68 -8.68 -1.01
N GLY A 113 3.38 -8.89 -1.22
CA GLY A 113 2.53 -9.65 -0.31
C GLY A 113 2.98 -11.10 -0.15
N ASP A 114 3.34 -11.76 -1.26
CA ASP A 114 3.88 -13.13 -1.23
C ASP A 114 5.22 -13.20 -0.49
N HIS A 115 6.09 -12.20 -0.67
CA HIS A 115 7.36 -12.10 0.06
C HIS A 115 7.13 -11.97 1.56
N VAL A 116 6.27 -11.03 1.97
CA VAL A 116 5.90 -10.84 3.38
C VAL A 116 5.32 -12.13 3.96
N ALA A 117 4.43 -12.81 3.23
CA ALA A 117 3.85 -14.06 3.68
C ALA A 117 4.88 -15.18 3.84
N GLY A 118 5.83 -15.32 2.91
CA GLY A 118 6.92 -16.27 3.02
C GLY A 118 7.87 -16.01 4.20
N ARG A 119 8.00 -14.75 4.63
CA ARG A 119 8.90 -14.33 5.72
C ARG A 119 8.24 -14.36 7.09
N THR A 120 6.96 -14.05 7.17
CA THR A 120 6.20 -13.91 8.44
C THR A 120 5.34 -15.13 8.75
N GLY A 121 4.96 -15.92 7.74
CA GLY A 121 3.94 -16.95 7.86
C GLY A 121 2.50 -16.43 7.88
N LEU A 122 2.29 -15.12 7.68
CA LEU A 122 0.97 -14.48 7.66
C LEU A 122 0.62 -13.97 6.26
N ALA A 123 -0.62 -14.12 5.84
CA ALA A 123 -1.09 -13.46 4.63
C ALA A 123 -0.95 -11.92 4.76
N MET A 124 -0.77 -11.22 3.65
CA MET A 124 -0.48 -9.77 3.67
C MET A 124 -1.60 -8.96 4.35
N ASP A 125 -2.85 -9.34 4.18
CA ASP A 125 -4.01 -8.71 4.83
C ASP A 125 -4.03 -8.94 6.35
N ASP A 126 -3.69 -10.15 6.80
CA ASP A 126 -3.53 -10.45 8.23
C ASP A 126 -2.33 -9.71 8.84
N TYR A 127 -1.22 -9.63 8.11
CA TYR A 127 -0.05 -8.86 8.55
C TYR A 127 -0.35 -7.36 8.63
N VAL A 128 -1.03 -6.77 7.64
CA VAL A 128 -1.51 -5.37 7.70
C VAL A 128 -2.45 -5.17 8.90
N ARG A 129 -3.32 -6.14 9.20
CA ARG A 129 -4.20 -6.04 10.36
C ARG A 129 -3.40 -5.96 11.67
N ALA A 130 -2.48 -6.90 11.88
CA ALA A 130 -1.66 -6.99 13.09
C ALA A 130 -0.66 -5.83 13.24
N ALA A 131 0.01 -5.44 12.14
CA ALA A 131 1.06 -4.42 12.17
C ALA A 131 0.51 -2.99 12.18
N LEU A 132 -0.70 -2.75 11.67
CA LEU A 132 -1.23 -1.39 11.44
C LEU A 132 -2.65 -1.18 11.97
N VAL A 133 -3.62 -2.01 11.57
CA VAL A 133 -5.04 -1.75 11.86
C VAL A 133 -5.34 -1.85 13.35
N GLU A 134 -4.89 -2.93 13.99
CA GLU A 134 -5.14 -3.17 15.43
C GLU A 134 -4.39 -2.17 16.32
N PRO A 135 -3.08 -1.90 16.14
CA PRO A 135 -2.35 -0.95 16.96
C PRO A 135 -2.88 0.49 16.86
N LEU A 136 -3.39 0.89 15.69
CA LEU A 136 -3.94 2.22 15.46
C LEU A 136 -5.45 2.33 15.77
N GLY A 137 -6.11 1.25 16.19
CA GLY A 137 -7.55 1.25 16.46
C GLY A 137 -8.40 1.59 15.21
N LEU A 138 -7.96 1.16 14.03
CA LEU A 138 -8.65 1.41 12.75
C LEU A 138 -9.73 0.36 12.44
N GLY A 139 -9.88 -0.66 13.29
CA GLY A 139 -10.95 -1.64 13.22
C GLY A 139 -12.23 -1.12 13.88
N ALA A 140 -13.39 -1.49 13.32
CA ALA A 140 -14.70 -1.25 13.92
C ALA A 140 -14.91 -2.10 15.17
#